data_AF-X1I7U5-F1
#
_entry.id   AF-X1I7U5-F1
#
_cell.length_a   1.000
_cell.length_b   1.000
_cell.length_c   1.000
_cell.angle_alpha   90.00
_cell.angle_beta   90.00
_cell.angle_gamma   90.00
#
_symmetry.space_group_name_H-M   'P 1'
#
loop_
_entity.id
_entity.type
_entity.pdbx_description
1 polymer ?
#
loop_
_entity_poly.entity_id
_entity_poly.type
_entity_poly.pdbx_seq_one_letter_code
_entity_poly.pdbx_strand_id
1 'polypeptide(L)'
;DTEVPCYMLPHPSRKRTLLSDEDRLKQVAEKSKNRPKPYWANDYSLREERAKIGLVALQPFDVSIVSAHAGPLNLLKQWFNTIKTNTLIPYEMIIVADKPDPETMEYLDSLSKEGVGVIIRSEVMGQESAQNEGRRIARGKYLVEVSTDVLLQKGAIELMRNALERHPRFGWVALSSEYTGFFAGCSMMTKEAFEEV
;
A
#
# COMPACT_ATOMS: atom_id res chain seq x y z
N ASP A 1 25.09 15.73 8.29
CA ASP A 1 25.39 15.40 6.89
C ASP A 1 25.77 13.94 6.71
N THR A 2 24.81 13.05 6.92
CA THR A 2 24.83 11.69 6.40
C THR A 2 23.57 11.55 5.55
N GLU A 3 23.78 11.58 4.24
CA GLU A 3 22.75 11.55 3.21
C GLU A 3 21.87 10.30 3.39
N VAL A 4 20.60 10.52 3.72
CA VAL A 4 19.60 9.47 3.66
C VAL A 4 19.31 9.24 2.17
N PRO A 5 19.41 8.01 1.63
CA PRO A 5 19.26 7.73 0.20
C PRO A 5 17.78 7.72 -0.22
N CYS A 6 17.05 8.78 0.10
CA CYS A 6 15.63 8.89 -0.17
C CYS A 6 15.25 10.29 -0.66
N TYR A 7 14.40 10.35 -1.68
CA TYR A 7 13.83 11.60 -2.19
C TYR A 7 12.46 11.84 -1.53
N MET A 8 12.19 13.07 -1.07
CA MET A 8 10.92 13.42 -0.40
C MET A 8 10.15 14.48 -1.19
N LEU A 9 8.83 14.29 -1.36
CA LEU A 9 7.95 15.24 -2.02
C LEU A 9 7.00 15.95 -1.01
N PRO A 10 6.75 17.26 -1.18
CA PRO A 10 5.91 18.03 -0.27
C PRO A 10 4.44 17.60 -0.35
N HIS A 11 3.74 17.67 0.79
CA HIS A 11 2.35 17.21 0.94
C HIS A 11 1.35 17.96 0.02
N PRO A 12 0.41 17.27 -0.66
CA PRO A 12 -0.58 17.89 -1.56
C PRO A 12 -1.43 19.00 -0.92
N SER A 13 -2.00 18.78 0.27
CA SER A 13 -2.78 19.82 0.97
C SER A 13 -2.03 21.04 1.46
N ARG A 14 -0.69 21.07 1.40
CA ARG A 14 0.05 22.30 1.71
C ARG A 14 0.12 23.29 0.53
N LYS A 15 -0.58 23.00 -0.58
CA LYS A 15 -0.85 23.93 -1.69
C LYS A 15 -2.33 23.93 -2.14
N ARG A 16 -3.32 24.17 -1.25
CA ARG A 16 -4.56 24.95 -1.54
C ARG A 16 -5.62 24.87 -0.42
N THR A 17 -5.98 26.05 0.09
CA THR A 17 -7.23 26.48 0.75
C THR A 17 -7.72 25.85 2.05
N LEU A 18 -8.15 26.76 2.94
CA LEU A 18 -8.59 26.62 4.33
C LEU A 18 -9.95 25.89 4.45
N LEU A 19 -9.95 24.58 4.65
CA LEU A 19 -11.11 23.88 5.21
C LEU A 19 -10.77 23.42 6.63
N SER A 20 -11.73 23.56 7.55
CA SER A 20 -11.55 23.11 8.93
C SER A 20 -11.49 21.58 9.00
N ASP A 21 -10.81 21.04 10.01
CA ASP A 21 -10.69 19.59 10.22
C ASP A 21 -12.06 18.91 10.39
N GLU A 22 -13.06 19.61 10.96
CA GLU A 22 -14.43 19.10 11.10
C GLU A 22 -15.13 18.93 9.74
N ASP A 23 -14.94 19.87 8.82
CA ASP A 23 -15.55 19.82 7.50
C ASP A 23 -14.92 18.72 6.62
N ARG A 24 -13.62 18.47 6.82
CA ARG A 24 -12.89 17.35 6.21
C ARG A 24 -13.45 16.01 6.69
N LEU A 25 -13.63 15.84 8.01
CA LEU A 25 -14.18 14.62 8.59
C LEU A 25 -15.62 14.34 8.11
N LYS A 26 -16.45 15.38 7.98
CA LYS A 26 -17.81 15.25 7.42
C LYS A 26 -17.79 14.80 5.96
N GLN A 27 -16.92 15.35 5.11
CA GLN A 27 -16.81 14.93 3.72
C GLN A 27 -16.31 13.49 3.57
N VAL A 28 -15.33 13.08 4.38
CA VAL A 28 -14.83 11.69 4.37
C VAL A 28 -15.94 10.72 4.78
N ALA A 29 -16.71 11.06 5.81
CA ALA A 29 -17.86 10.27 6.24
C ALA A 29 -18.94 10.19 5.16
N GLU A 30 -19.27 11.29 4.48
CA GLU A 30 -20.24 11.32 3.37
C GLU A 30 -19.80 10.42 2.20
N LYS A 31 -18.53 10.51 1.79
CA LYS A 31 -17.96 9.69 0.70
C LYS A 31 -17.92 8.21 1.05
N SER A 32 -17.81 7.85 2.34
CA SER A 32 -17.79 6.46 2.80
C SER A 32 -19.14 5.75 2.65
N LYS A 33 -20.26 6.49 2.68
CA LYS A 33 -21.62 5.94 2.57
C LYS A 33 -21.92 5.30 1.21
N ASN A 34 -21.27 5.79 0.14
CA ASN A 34 -21.50 5.35 -1.24
C ASN A 34 -20.39 4.44 -1.81
N ARG A 35 -19.45 3.94 -1.00
CA ARG A 35 -18.42 3.02 -1.49
C ARG A 35 -19.02 1.62 -1.69
N PRO A 36 -18.83 0.98 -2.86
CA PRO A 36 -19.21 -0.42 -3.04
C PRO A 36 -18.47 -1.28 -2.02
N LYS A 37 -19.21 -2.11 -1.30
CA LYS A 37 -18.64 -3.02 -0.31
C LYS A 37 -17.90 -4.14 -1.04
N PRO A 38 -16.59 -4.34 -0.78
CA PRO A 38 -15.87 -5.45 -1.40
C PRO A 38 -16.47 -6.79 -0.95
N TYR A 39 -16.34 -7.84 -1.77
CA TYR A 39 -16.98 -9.15 -1.57
C TYR A 39 -16.73 -9.77 -0.18
N TRP A 40 -15.58 -9.47 0.45
CA TRP A 40 -15.23 -9.91 1.80
C TRP A 40 -15.98 -9.19 2.94
N ALA A 41 -16.71 -8.11 2.65
CA ALA A 41 -17.45 -7.33 3.63
C ALA A 41 -18.81 -7.95 4.05
N ASN A 42 -19.11 -9.16 3.59
CA ASN A 42 -20.37 -9.87 3.91
C ASN A 42 -20.35 -10.64 5.23
N ASP A 43 -19.22 -10.75 5.92
CA ASP A 43 -19.18 -11.33 7.27
C ASP A 43 -19.35 -10.24 8.34
N TYR A 44 -20.61 -9.93 8.65
CA TYR A 44 -20.99 -8.93 9.65
C TYR A 44 -20.70 -9.37 11.09
N SER A 45 -20.54 -10.67 11.34
CA SER A 45 -20.35 -11.21 12.69
C SER A 45 -19.00 -10.80 13.30
N LEU A 46 -17.96 -10.74 12.47
CA LEU A 46 -16.62 -10.34 12.88
C LEU A 46 -16.49 -8.85 13.24
N ARG A 47 -17.43 -7.99 12.79
CA ARG A 47 -17.41 -6.56 13.12
C ARG A 47 -17.80 -6.28 14.56
N GLU A 48 -18.87 -6.92 15.06
CA GLU A 48 -19.33 -6.71 16.43
C GLU A 48 -18.34 -7.26 17.45
N GLU A 49 -17.72 -8.40 17.13
CA GLU A 49 -16.70 -9.01 17.97
C GLU A 49 -15.42 -8.17 18.00
N ARG A 50 -14.96 -7.67 16.83
CA ARG A 50 -13.82 -6.73 16.74
C ARG A 50 -14.11 -5.37 17.39
N ALA A 51 -15.35 -4.88 17.33
CA ALA A 51 -15.76 -3.63 17.97
C ALA A 51 -15.75 -3.74 19.51
N LYS A 52 -16.10 -4.90 20.07
CA LYS A 52 -16.00 -5.18 21.52
C LYS A 52 -14.55 -5.24 22.00
N ILE A 53 -13.63 -5.69 21.16
CA ILE A 53 -12.18 -5.66 21.40
C ILE A 53 -11.59 -4.25 21.09
N GLY A 54 -12.38 -3.38 20.47
CA GLY A 54 -11.95 -2.26 19.64
C GLY A 54 -11.71 -0.91 20.29
N LEU A 55 -11.63 -0.79 21.62
CA LEU A 55 -11.30 0.50 22.25
C LEU A 55 -9.81 0.71 22.56
N VAL A 56 -8.94 -0.31 22.36
CA VAL A 56 -7.50 -0.21 22.74
C VAL A 56 -6.52 -0.29 21.57
N ALA A 57 -6.80 -0.89 20.40
CA ALA A 57 -5.91 -0.79 19.23
C ALA A 57 -6.55 -1.35 17.94
N LEU A 58 -6.94 -0.52 16.97
CA LEU A 58 -7.38 -1.01 15.65
C LEU A 58 -6.91 -0.10 14.49
N GLN A 59 -5.59 0.06 14.34
CA GLN A 59 -4.97 0.09 13.01
C GLN A 59 -4.01 -1.12 12.99
N PRO A 60 -4.45 -2.31 12.54
CA PRO A 60 -3.66 -3.54 12.73
C PRO A 60 -2.38 -3.58 11.90
N PHE A 61 -2.22 -2.69 10.92
CA PHE A 61 -1.07 -2.63 10.03
C PHE A 61 -0.48 -1.22 10.03
N ASP A 62 0.83 -1.12 10.27
CA ASP A 62 1.54 0.14 10.10
C ASP A 62 1.61 0.52 8.62
N VAL A 63 1.76 -0.49 7.75
CA VAL A 63 2.00 -0.31 6.32
C VAL A 63 1.08 -1.20 5.47
N SER A 64 0.54 -0.66 4.38
CA SER A 64 -0.01 -1.44 3.27
C SER A 64 0.97 -1.47 2.13
N ILE A 65 1.38 -2.66 1.69
CA ILE A 65 2.25 -2.84 0.53
C ILE A 65 1.37 -3.20 -0.66
N VAL A 66 1.29 -2.32 -1.65
CA VAL A 66 0.51 -2.51 -2.88
C VAL A 66 1.46 -2.73 -4.05
N SER A 67 1.22 -3.82 -4.79
CA SER A 67 2.02 -4.16 -5.96
C SER A 67 1.15 -4.53 -7.15
N ALA A 68 1.60 -4.12 -8.33
CA ALA A 68 1.04 -4.54 -9.61
C ALA A 68 1.87 -5.68 -10.19
N HIS A 69 1.19 -6.70 -10.72
CA HIS A 69 1.84 -7.86 -11.31
C HIS A 69 1.31 -8.13 -12.73
N ALA A 70 2.21 -8.11 -13.71
CA ALA A 70 1.93 -8.47 -15.11
C ALA A 70 3.08 -9.31 -15.71
N GLY A 71 3.96 -9.85 -14.86
CA GLY A 71 5.20 -10.52 -15.26
C GLY A 71 5.17 -12.03 -15.01
N PRO A 72 6.33 -12.70 -15.17
CA PRO A 72 6.41 -14.14 -14.92
C PRO A 72 6.29 -14.50 -13.42
N LEU A 73 5.72 -15.68 -13.15
CA LEU A 73 5.49 -16.20 -11.79
C LEU A 73 6.74 -16.24 -10.89
N ASN A 74 7.92 -16.51 -11.47
CA ASN A 74 9.16 -16.61 -10.70
C ASN A 74 9.58 -15.25 -10.10
N LEU A 75 9.26 -14.12 -10.74
CA LEU A 75 9.51 -12.79 -10.17
C LEU A 75 8.57 -12.53 -9.01
N LEU A 76 7.28 -12.86 -9.16
CA LEU A 76 6.30 -12.74 -8.09
C LEU A 76 6.70 -13.54 -6.84
N LYS A 77 7.14 -14.79 -7.02
CA LYS A 77 7.60 -15.66 -5.92
C LYS A 77 8.83 -15.08 -5.22
N GLN A 78 9.81 -14.60 -5.98
CA GLN A 78 11.02 -13.98 -5.42
C GLN A 78 10.72 -12.69 -4.66
N TRP A 79 9.88 -11.83 -5.25
CA TRP A 79 9.44 -10.59 -4.64
C TRP A 79 8.66 -10.85 -3.35
N PHE A 80 7.68 -11.75 -3.38
CA PHE A 80 6.89 -12.12 -2.22
C PHE A 80 7.78 -12.59 -1.06
N ASN A 81 8.71 -13.51 -1.34
CA ASN A 81 9.64 -14.01 -0.33
C ASN A 81 10.58 -12.92 0.19
N THR A 82 11.01 -12.00 -0.67
CA THR A 82 11.86 -10.86 -0.30
C THR A 82 11.11 -9.94 0.66
N ILE A 83 9.89 -9.52 0.34
CA ILE A 83 9.09 -8.68 1.24
C ILE A 83 8.84 -9.38 2.58
N LYS A 84 8.49 -10.67 2.57
CA LYS A 84 8.24 -11.47 3.77
C LYS A 84 9.47 -11.60 4.67
N THR A 85 10.66 -11.69 4.08
CA THR A 85 11.92 -11.88 4.84
C THR A 85 12.53 -10.55 5.30
N ASN A 86 12.35 -9.48 4.53
CA ASN A 86 13.08 -8.23 4.71
C ASN A 86 12.27 -7.13 5.41
N THR A 87 10.97 -7.33 5.60
CA THR A 87 10.07 -6.42 6.32
C THR A 87 9.85 -6.94 7.74
N LEU A 88 10.15 -6.10 8.73
CA LEU A 88 10.15 -6.42 10.17
C LEU A 88 8.98 -5.78 10.93
N ILE A 89 8.28 -4.84 10.31
CA ILE A 89 7.10 -4.17 10.88
C ILE A 89 5.80 -4.82 10.44
N PRO A 90 4.69 -4.69 11.21
CA PRO A 90 3.40 -5.23 10.80
C PRO A 90 2.90 -4.57 9.49
N TYR A 91 2.59 -5.40 8.49
CA TYR A 91 2.08 -4.94 7.20
C TYR A 91 0.93 -5.83 6.70
N GLU A 92 0.11 -5.26 5.82
CA GLU A 92 -0.71 -6.03 4.90
C GLU A 92 -0.13 -5.93 3.48
N MET A 93 -0.37 -6.96 2.68
CA MET A 93 0.08 -7.02 1.29
C MET A 93 -1.12 -7.12 0.36
N ILE A 94 -1.10 -6.35 -0.70
CA ILE A 94 -2.13 -6.31 -1.73
C ILE A 94 -1.45 -6.46 -3.09
N ILE A 95 -1.86 -7.46 -3.86
CA ILE A 95 -1.34 -7.76 -5.19
C ILE A 95 -2.49 -7.61 -6.19
N VAL A 96 -2.28 -6.76 -7.20
CA VAL A 96 -3.21 -6.58 -8.30
C VAL A 96 -2.57 -7.16 -9.56
N ALA A 97 -3.13 -8.26 -10.06
CA ALA A 97 -2.58 -9.02 -11.18
C ALA A 97 -3.38 -8.79 -12.47
N ASP A 98 -2.68 -8.32 -13.49
CA ASP A 98 -3.20 -8.06 -14.83
C ASP A 98 -3.05 -9.31 -15.71
N LYS A 99 -4.16 -9.94 -16.07
CA LYS A 99 -4.23 -11.12 -16.96
C LYS A 99 -3.20 -12.22 -16.62
N PRO A 100 -3.18 -12.73 -15.37
CA PRO A 100 -2.25 -13.79 -14.98
C PRO A 100 -2.50 -15.09 -15.74
N ASP A 101 -1.43 -15.85 -15.99
CA ASP A 101 -1.53 -17.21 -16.50
C ASP A 101 -2.09 -18.19 -15.44
N PRO A 102 -2.47 -19.43 -15.82
CA PRO A 102 -3.06 -20.39 -14.88
C PRO A 102 -2.20 -20.72 -13.66
N GLU A 103 -0.89 -20.85 -13.83
CA GLU A 103 0.03 -21.15 -12.72
C GLU A 103 0.13 -19.98 -11.75
N THR A 104 0.13 -18.75 -12.28
CA THR A 104 0.14 -17.52 -11.51
C THR A 104 -1.19 -17.35 -10.76
N MET A 105 -2.31 -17.67 -11.38
CA MET A 105 -3.62 -17.68 -10.70
C MET A 105 -3.65 -18.64 -9.52
N GLU A 106 -3.15 -19.87 -9.69
CA GLU A 106 -3.08 -20.85 -8.60
C GLU A 106 -2.20 -20.37 -7.44
N TYR A 107 -1.05 -19.77 -7.75
CA TYR A 107 -0.18 -19.20 -6.74
C TYR A 107 -0.84 -18.02 -6.02
N LEU A 108 -1.48 -17.11 -6.74
CA LEU A 108 -2.21 -15.98 -6.16
C LEU A 108 -3.38 -16.45 -5.26
N ASP A 109 -4.07 -17.54 -5.62
CA ASP A 109 -5.09 -18.17 -4.77
C ASP A 109 -4.47 -18.72 -3.47
N SER A 110 -3.28 -19.34 -3.53
CA SER A 110 -2.57 -19.76 -2.32
C SER A 110 -2.17 -18.58 -1.42
N LEU A 111 -1.73 -17.47 -2.01
CA LEU A 111 -1.38 -16.26 -1.26
C LEU A 111 -2.61 -15.62 -0.61
N SER A 112 -3.76 -15.64 -1.30
CA SER A 112 -5.03 -15.17 -0.75
C SER A 112 -5.42 -15.94 0.51
N LYS A 113 -5.22 -17.26 0.53
CA LYS A 113 -5.43 -18.12 1.71
C LYS A 113 -4.45 -17.84 2.85
N GLU A 114 -3.25 -17.33 2.56
CA GLU A 114 -2.29 -16.82 3.55
C GLU A 114 -2.65 -15.41 4.08
N GLY A 115 -3.73 -14.80 3.58
CA GLY A 115 -4.20 -13.48 4.02
C GLY A 115 -3.72 -12.30 3.17
N VAL A 116 -3.12 -12.55 2.00
CA VAL A 116 -2.76 -11.51 1.03
C VAL A 116 -4.03 -11.01 0.32
N GLY A 117 -4.20 -9.70 0.18
CA GLY A 117 -5.25 -9.13 -0.65
C GLY A 117 -4.92 -9.36 -2.13
N VAL A 118 -5.79 -10.03 -2.88
CA VAL A 118 -5.57 -10.30 -4.31
C VAL A 118 -6.71 -9.71 -5.14
N ILE A 119 -6.35 -8.97 -6.19
CA ILE A 119 -7.28 -8.50 -7.23
C ILE A 119 -6.80 -9.06 -8.56
N ILE A 120 -7.66 -9.79 -9.26
CA ILE A 120 -7.39 -10.34 -10.60
C ILE A 120 -8.13 -9.51 -11.63
N ARG A 121 -7.42 -9.07 -12.67
CA ARG A 121 -7.98 -8.35 -13.81
C ARG A 121 -7.90 -9.18 -15.07
N SER A 122 -8.91 -9.06 -15.91
CA SER A 122 -9.02 -9.80 -17.17
C SER A 122 -8.15 -9.25 -18.31
N GLU A 123 -7.63 -8.04 -18.15
CA GLU A 123 -6.83 -7.33 -19.15
C GLU A 123 -5.65 -6.58 -18.51
N VAL A 124 -4.68 -6.20 -19.34
CA VAL A 124 -3.52 -5.42 -18.91
C VAL A 124 -3.88 -3.95 -18.97
N MET A 125 -3.99 -3.31 -17.81
CA MET A 125 -4.33 -1.88 -17.66
C MET A 125 -3.16 -1.03 -17.14
N GLY A 126 -2.03 -1.67 -16.88
CA GLY A 126 -0.79 -1.01 -16.49
C GLY A 126 -0.64 -0.80 -14.99
N GLN A 127 0.61 -0.56 -14.57
CA GLN A 127 1.03 -0.52 -13.17
C GLN A 127 0.29 0.53 -12.35
N GLU A 128 0.18 1.76 -12.85
CA GLU A 128 -0.48 2.85 -12.11
C GLU A 128 -1.95 2.56 -11.86
N SER A 129 -2.66 2.03 -12.87
CA SER A 129 -4.06 1.61 -12.71
C SER A 129 -4.17 0.54 -11.63
N ALA A 130 -3.31 -0.48 -11.67
CA ALA A 130 -3.28 -1.58 -10.70
C ALA A 130 -3.01 -1.10 -9.28
N GLN A 131 -2.01 -0.24 -9.10
CA GLN A 131 -1.66 0.33 -7.81
C GLN A 131 -2.79 1.21 -7.27
N ASN A 132 -3.48 1.96 -8.13
CA ASN A 132 -4.65 2.74 -7.75
C ASN A 132 -5.82 1.87 -7.26
N GLU A 133 -6.05 0.69 -7.84
CA GLU A 133 -7.04 -0.25 -7.31
C GLU A 133 -6.65 -0.83 -5.96
N GLY A 134 -5.40 -1.27 -5.81
CA GLY A 134 -4.90 -1.78 -4.54
C GLY A 134 -4.94 -0.72 -3.43
N ARG A 135 -4.58 0.53 -3.76
CA ARG A 135 -4.65 1.69 -2.86
C ARG A 135 -6.04 1.88 -2.26
N ARG A 136 -7.11 1.65 -3.03
CA ARG A 136 -8.49 1.86 -2.56
C ARG A 136 -8.91 0.91 -1.44
N ILE A 137 -8.24 -0.24 -1.31
CA ILE A 137 -8.53 -1.23 -0.27
C ILE A 137 -7.45 -1.31 0.82
N ALA A 138 -6.37 -0.54 0.68
CA ALA A 138 -5.33 -0.39 1.68
C ALA A 138 -5.88 0.25 2.98
N ARG A 139 -5.42 -0.26 4.13
CA ARG A 139 -5.87 0.11 5.48
C ARG A 139 -4.76 0.63 6.38
N GLY A 140 -3.51 0.47 5.99
CA GLY A 140 -2.32 0.88 6.74
C GLY A 140 -2.20 2.40 6.88
N LYS A 141 -1.36 2.81 7.84
CA LYS A 141 -1.02 4.24 8.07
C LYS A 141 -0.13 4.79 6.96
N TYR A 142 0.71 3.94 6.39
CA TYR A 142 1.53 4.24 5.22
C TYR A 142 1.17 3.31 4.07
N LEU A 143 1.25 3.82 2.85
CA LEU A 143 1.10 3.04 1.62
C LEU A 143 2.45 2.93 0.94
N VAL A 144 2.92 1.71 0.74
CA VAL A 144 4.09 1.40 -0.08
C VAL A 144 3.61 0.94 -1.44
N GLU A 145 4.12 1.59 -2.49
CA GLU A 145 3.95 1.15 -3.86
C GLU A 145 5.29 0.60 -4.34
N VAL A 146 5.29 -0.65 -4.78
CA VAL A 146 6.50 -1.33 -5.25
C VAL A 146 6.14 -2.29 -6.37
N SER A 147 6.97 -2.35 -7.41
CA SER A 147 6.78 -3.32 -8.50
C SER A 147 7.24 -4.72 -8.09
N THR A 148 6.63 -5.75 -8.68
CA THR A 148 6.98 -7.16 -8.42
C THR A 148 8.34 -7.60 -8.98
N ASP A 149 9.05 -6.73 -9.69
CA ASP A 149 10.42 -6.94 -10.17
C ASP A 149 11.49 -6.21 -9.31
N VAL A 150 11.07 -5.54 -8.23
CA VAL A 150 11.97 -4.78 -7.34
C VAL A 150 12.22 -5.55 -6.04
N LEU A 151 13.46 -5.99 -5.84
CA LEU A 151 13.86 -6.67 -4.60
C LEU A 151 14.33 -5.65 -3.56
N LEU A 152 13.58 -5.52 -2.46
CA LEU A 152 13.92 -4.59 -1.38
C LEU A 152 14.98 -5.20 -0.45
N GLN A 153 15.95 -4.37 -0.04
CA GLN A 153 16.90 -4.73 1.01
C GLN A 153 16.19 -4.80 2.37
N LYS A 154 16.78 -5.56 3.32
CA LYS A 154 16.29 -5.65 4.70
C LYS A 154 16.22 -4.26 5.34
N GLY A 155 15.06 -3.93 5.92
CA GLY A 155 14.87 -2.64 6.60
C GLY A 155 14.49 -1.46 5.68
N ALA A 156 14.31 -1.70 4.37
CA ALA A 156 14.06 -0.60 3.42
C ALA A 156 12.71 0.11 3.65
N ILE A 157 11.67 -0.64 4.01
CA ILE A 157 10.34 -0.07 4.30
C ILE A 157 10.39 0.74 5.60
N GLU A 158 11.08 0.23 6.61
CA GLU A 158 11.30 0.89 7.89
C GLU A 158 12.08 2.18 7.72
N LEU A 159 13.08 2.19 6.83
CA LEU A 159 13.83 3.39 6.49
C LEU A 159 12.91 4.49 5.96
N MET A 160 12.05 4.16 4.99
CA MET A 160 11.07 5.10 4.42
C MET A 160 10.08 5.60 5.48
N ARG A 161 9.53 4.68 6.29
CA ARG A 161 8.61 5.03 7.38
C ARG A 161 9.27 6.01 8.34
N ASN A 162 10.47 5.70 8.81
CA ASN A 162 11.22 6.52 9.75
C ASN A 162 11.58 7.89 9.15
N ALA A 163 11.83 7.98 7.85
CA ALA A 163 12.07 9.26 7.17
C ALA A 163 10.83 10.15 7.19
N LEU A 164 9.65 9.61 6.86
CA LEU A 164 8.38 10.34 6.92
C LEU A 164 8.01 10.74 8.37
N GLU A 165 8.28 9.89 9.35
CA GLU A 165 8.07 10.20 10.77
C GLU A 165 8.97 11.34 11.27
N ARG A 166 10.26 11.35 10.88
CA ARG A 166 11.19 12.42 11.26
C ARG A 166 10.92 13.74 10.54
N HIS A 167 10.27 13.69 9.39
CA HIS A 167 10.01 14.86 8.56
C HIS A 167 8.52 15.00 8.21
N PRO A 168 7.64 15.31 9.20
CA PRO A 168 6.18 15.33 9.03
C PRO A 168 5.64 16.43 8.08
N ARG A 169 6.53 17.22 7.46
CA ARG A 169 6.17 18.17 6.39
C ARG A 169 6.05 17.51 5.02
N PHE A 170 6.58 16.30 4.84
CA PHE A 170 6.52 15.54 3.58
C PHE A 170 5.47 14.44 3.70
N GLY A 171 4.75 14.20 2.59
CA GLY A 171 3.72 13.15 2.51
C GLY A 171 4.16 11.93 1.71
N TRP A 172 5.33 12.00 1.07
CA TRP A 172 5.82 10.98 0.14
C TRP A 172 7.36 10.91 0.21
N VAL A 173 7.89 9.70 0.29
CA VAL A 173 9.31 9.37 0.15
C VAL A 173 9.51 8.26 -0.91
N ALA A 174 10.60 8.28 -1.65
CA ALA A 174 10.99 7.22 -2.59
C ALA A 174 12.41 6.75 -2.30
N LEU A 175 12.68 5.45 -2.48
CA LEU A 175 14.02 4.91 -2.39
C LEU A 175 14.85 5.34 -3.61
N SER A 176 16.05 5.84 -3.36
CA SER A 176 17.03 6.02 -4.42
C SER A 176 17.65 4.66 -4.78
N SER A 177 17.79 4.40 -6.07
CA SER A 177 18.53 3.26 -6.60
C SER A 177 19.87 3.79 -7.14
N GLU A 178 20.99 3.23 -6.65
CA GLU A 178 22.33 3.55 -7.17
C GLU A 178 22.51 3.13 -8.64
N TYR A 179 21.66 2.24 -9.16
CA TYR A 179 21.91 1.53 -10.43
C TYR A 179 21.12 2.05 -11.65
N THR A 180 20.04 2.83 -11.47
CA THR A 180 19.11 3.08 -12.59
C THR A 180 19.00 4.52 -13.06
N GLY A 181 19.54 5.52 -12.35
CA GLY A 181 19.37 6.94 -12.73
C GLY A 181 17.90 7.37 -12.89
N PHE A 182 16.96 6.53 -12.43
CA PHE A 182 15.52 6.64 -12.60
C PHE A 182 14.86 6.32 -11.26
N PHE A 183 14.08 7.27 -10.77
CA PHE A 183 13.30 7.22 -9.53
C PHE A 183 11.97 6.51 -9.76
N ALA A 184 11.85 5.17 -9.68
CA ALA A 184 10.51 4.56 -9.84
C ALA A 184 10.33 3.11 -9.35
N GLY A 185 11.20 2.54 -8.52
CA GLY A 185 11.01 1.14 -8.10
C GLY A 185 10.07 0.96 -6.90
N CYS A 186 10.21 1.85 -5.92
CA CYS A 186 9.51 1.76 -4.65
C CYS A 186 9.34 3.14 -4.00
N SER A 187 8.12 3.43 -3.57
CA SER A 187 7.77 4.64 -2.85
C SER A 187 6.89 4.34 -1.65
N MET A 188 6.86 5.28 -0.71
CA MET A 188 5.94 5.27 0.43
C MET A 188 5.25 6.62 0.57
N MET A 189 3.94 6.59 0.80
CA MET A 189 3.11 7.76 1.07
C MET A 189 2.46 7.63 2.46
N THR A 190 2.18 8.76 3.11
CA THR A 190 1.30 8.78 4.29
C THR A 190 -0.16 8.63 3.86
N LYS A 191 -1.00 8.13 4.77
CA LYS A 191 -2.45 8.00 4.53
C LYS A 191 -3.10 9.28 4.04
N GLU A 192 -2.78 10.39 4.69
CA GLU A 192 -3.31 11.70 4.32
C GLU A 192 -2.91 12.09 2.89
N ALA A 193 -1.67 11.77 2.48
CA ALA A 193 -1.16 12.12 1.18
C ALA A 193 -1.82 11.33 0.05
N PHE A 194 -2.09 10.03 0.22
CA PHE A 194 -2.69 9.22 -0.84
C PHE A 194 -4.23 9.23 -0.84
N GLU A 195 -4.88 9.68 0.24
CA GLU A 195 -6.33 9.93 0.26
C GLU A 195 -6.72 11.27 -0.40
N GLU A 196 -5.75 12.18 -0.57
CA GLU A 196 -5.92 13.49 -1.24
C GLU A 196 -5.70 13.47 -2.76
N VAL A 197 -5.20 12.36 -3.31
CA VAL A 197 -4.91 12.14 -4.74
C VAL A 197 -5.96 11.22 -5.36
#